data_AF-A0A0D7EGV2-F1
#
_entry.id   AF-A0A0D7EGV2-F1
#
_cell.length_a   1.000
_cell.length_b   1.000
_cell.length_c   1.000
_cell.angle_alpha   90.00
_cell.angle_beta   90.00
_cell.angle_gamma   90.00
#
_symmetry.space_group_name_H-M   'P 1'
#
loop_
_entity.id
_entity.type
_entity.pdbx_description
1 polymer ?
#
loop_
_entity_poly.entity_id
_entity_poly.type
_entity_poly.pdbx_seq_one_letter_code
_entity_poly.pdbx_strand_id
1 'polypeptide(L)'
;LLGPEANELVLFDNSKLFSSAHGWGPILGLLFPRGLMMLDFEEHRLHRRALSVAFKAGPMHSYLADLDAGIGRRVAQWKAQPGAMLAYPAMKQLTLDLAATSFLGTGIGAETDDITRAFVDMVAASVAPIRKPWPGTAMARGVRGRQRIVTYFSEQIPIRRARGGDDLFSQLCRATHEDGALLSTKDIVDHMSFL
;
A
#
# COMPACT_ATOMS: atom_id res chain seq x y z
N LEU A 1 -25.17 -13.85 -5.90
CA LEU A 1 -24.37 -14.87 -6.62
C LEU A 1 -23.78 -15.79 -5.57
N LEU A 2 -24.26 -17.03 -5.48
CA LEU A 2 -23.85 -18.01 -4.48
C LEU A 2 -23.64 -19.35 -5.19
N GLY A 3 -22.69 -20.16 -4.70
CA GLY A 3 -22.32 -21.44 -5.31
C GLY A 3 -21.10 -21.35 -6.23
N PRO A 4 -20.50 -22.50 -6.57
CA PRO A 4 -19.26 -22.55 -7.36
C PRO A 4 -19.44 -21.98 -8.77
N GLU A 5 -20.56 -22.21 -9.43
CA GLU A 5 -20.84 -21.71 -10.79
C GLU A 5 -20.96 -20.19 -10.80
N ALA A 6 -21.58 -19.62 -9.77
CA ALA A 6 -21.71 -18.18 -9.61
C ALA A 6 -20.36 -17.52 -9.28
N ASN A 7 -19.52 -18.20 -8.49
CA ASN A 7 -18.15 -17.75 -8.25
C ASN A 7 -17.29 -17.85 -9.51
N GLU A 8 -17.44 -18.90 -10.31
CA GLU A 8 -16.74 -19.06 -11.59
C GLU A 8 -17.06 -17.89 -12.54
N LEU A 9 -18.35 -17.56 -12.68
CA LEU A 9 -18.83 -16.45 -13.49
C LEU A 9 -18.15 -15.12 -13.10
N VAL A 10 -18.04 -14.83 -11.79
CA VAL A 10 -17.51 -13.55 -11.28
C VAL A 10 -15.98 -13.52 -11.23
N LEU A 11 -15.34 -14.60 -10.77
CA LEU A 11 -13.90 -14.62 -10.49
C LEU A 11 -13.05 -14.85 -11.74
N PHE A 12 -13.54 -15.59 -12.73
CA PHE A 12 -12.84 -15.73 -14.00
C PHE A 12 -13.16 -14.60 -14.96
N ASP A 13 -14.41 -14.15 -14.99
CA ASP A 13 -14.89 -13.04 -15.82
C ASP A 13 -14.31 -13.02 -17.24
N ASN A 14 -14.33 -14.16 -17.94
CA ASN A 14 -13.73 -14.29 -19.28
C ASN A 14 -14.32 -13.29 -20.28
N SER A 15 -15.57 -12.88 -20.05
CA SER A 15 -16.32 -11.92 -20.88
C SER A 15 -16.14 -10.46 -20.45
N LYS A 16 -15.33 -10.18 -19.42
CA LYS A 16 -15.02 -8.81 -18.94
C LYS A 16 -16.27 -8.00 -18.54
N LEU A 17 -17.19 -8.64 -17.84
CA LEU A 17 -18.47 -8.08 -17.40
C LEU A 17 -18.37 -7.34 -16.06
N PHE A 18 -17.37 -7.63 -15.23
CA PHE A 18 -17.28 -7.11 -13.86
C PHE A 18 -16.10 -6.16 -13.68
N SER A 19 -16.39 -4.85 -13.64
CA SER A 19 -15.39 -3.81 -13.38
C SER A 19 -15.07 -3.68 -11.89
N SER A 20 -13.80 -3.89 -11.55
CA SER A 20 -13.25 -3.61 -10.22
C SER A 20 -13.18 -2.10 -9.97
N ALA A 21 -12.87 -1.31 -11.00
CA ALA A 21 -12.82 0.15 -10.92
C ALA A 21 -14.18 0.73 -10.48
N HIS A 22 -15.28 0.29 -11.11
CA HIS A 22 -16.62 0.73 -10.76
C HIS A 22 -17.11 0.17 -9.42
N GLY A 23 -16.76 -1.07 -9.09
CA GLY A 23 -17.15 -1.69 -7.82
C GLY A 23 -16.51 -0.99 -6.61
N TRP A 24 -15.21 -0.73 -6.67
CA TRP A 24 -14.46 -0.16 -5.56
C TRP A 24 -14.39 1.38 -5.58
N GLY A 25 -14.58 2.01 -6.73
CA GLY A 25 -14.50 3.47 -6.93
C GLY A 25 -15.23 4.29 -5.85
N PRO A 26 -16.51 4.00 -5.56
CA PRO A 26 -17.27 4.72 -4.53
C PRO A 26 -16.72 4.56 -3.10
N ILE A 27 -15.95 3.50 -2.83
CA ILE A 27 -15.48 3.14 -1.49
C ILE A 27 -14.06 3.63 -1.26
N LEU A 28 -13.18 3.45 -2.24
CA LEU A 28 -11.73 3.63 -2.12
C LEU A 28 -11.16 4.70 -3.05
N GLY A 29 -11.92 5.18 -4.05
CA GLY A 29 -11.39 6.07 -5.09
C GLY A 29 -10.81 7.40 -4.57
N LEU A 30 -11.28 7.91 -3.42
CA LEU A 30 -10.73 9.11 -2.79
C LEU A 30 -9.38 8.88 -2.09
N LEU A 31 -9.06 7.64 -1.75
CA LEU A 31 -7.89 7.26 -0.96
C LEU A 31 -6.82 6.62 -1.85
N PHE A 32 -7.24 5.70 -2.73
CA PHE A 32 -6.35 4.87 -3.54
C PHE A 32 -6.79 4.84 -5.01
N PRO A 33 -6.95 6.00 -5.69
CA PRO A 33 -7.35 6.00 -7.09
C PRO A 33 -6.30 5.26 -7.93
N ARG A 34 -6.77 4.42 -8.86
CA ARG A 34 -5.91 3.66 -9.78
C ARG A 34 -4.87 2.75 -9.10
N GLY A 35 -5.00 2.49 -7.79
CA GLY A 35 -4.28 1.39 -7.15
C GLY A 35 -4.60 0.07 -7.86
N LEU A 36 -3.73 -0.93 -7.75
CA LEU A 36 -3.83 -2.14 -8.58
C LEU A 36 -5.22 -2.81 -8.55
N MET A 37 -5.86 -2.91 -7.38
CA MET A 37 -7.21 -3.49 -7.23
C MET A 37 -8.33 -2.65 -7.90
N MET A 38 -8.03 -1.41 -8.27
CA MET A 38 -8.96 -0.46 -8.90
C MET A 38 -8.81 -0.39 -10.42
N LEU A 39 -7.93 -1.20 -11.01
CA LEU A 39 -7.71 -1.27 -12.45
C LEU A 39 -8.50 -2.44 -13.04
N ASP A 40 -8.90 -2.30 -14.30
CA ASP A 40 -9.65 -3.33 -15.01
C ASP A 40 -8.79 -4.03 -16.09
N PHE A 41 -9.07 -5.30 -16.30
CA PHE A 41 -8.67 -6.10 -17.46
C PHE A 41 -7.18 -6.00 -17.84
N GLU A 42 -6.88 -5.47 -19.03
CA GLU A 42 -5.55 -5.43 -19.62
C GLU A 42 -4.63 -4.46 -18.89
N GLU A 43 -5.14 -3.29 -18.50
CA GLU A 43 -4.40 -2.31 -17.71
C GLU A 43 -3.98 -2.91 -16.36
N HIS A 44 -4.92 -3.58 -15.67
CA HIS A 44 -4.60 -4.34 -14.47
C HIS A 44 -3.53 -5.41 -14.71
N ARG A 45 -3.65 -6.20 -15.78
CA ARG A 45 -2.69 -7.26 -16.10
C ARG A 45 -1.28 -6.70 -16.33
N LEU A 46 -1.15 -5.61 -17.09
CA LEU A 46 0.12 -4.96 -17.36
C LEU A 46 0.77 -4.45 -16.07
N HIS A 47 -0.01 -3.74 -15.24
CA HIS A 47 0.49 -3.17 -13.99
C HIS A 47 0.85 -4.28 -12.99
N ARG A 48 0.01 -5.30 -12.82
CA ARG A 48 0.29 -6.46 -11.96
C ARG A 48 1.59 -7.16 -12.34
N ARG A 49 1.82 -7.35 -13.65
CA ARG A 49 3.04 -7.98 -14.16
C ARG A 49 4.28 -7.16 -13.81
N ALA A 50 4.26 -5.84 -14.05
CA ALA A 50 5.37 -4.95 -13.70
C ALA A 50 5.67 -4.97 -12.19
N LEU A 51 4.64 -4.86 -11.35
CA LEU A 51 4.78 -4.87 -9.88
C LEU A 51 5.27 -6.22 -9.33
N SER A 52 4.92 -7.33 -9.97
CA SER A 52 5.26 -8.69 -9.49
C SER A 52 6.76 -8.93 -9.30
N VAL A 53 7.61 -8.18 -10.01
CA VAL A 53 9.07 -8.25 -9.89
C VAL A 53 9.53 -7.96 -8.46
N ALA A 54 8.89 -6.98 -7.80
CA ALA A 54 9.24 -6.58 -6.45
C ALA A 54 8.78 -7.59 -5.38
N PHE A 55 8.00 -8.61 -5.76
CA PHE A 55 7.51 -9.67 -4.87
C PHE A 55 8.10 -11.05 -5.19
N LYS A 56 9.17 -11.11 -5.99
CA LYS A 56 9.92 -12.35 -6.23
C LYS A 56 10.73 -12.74 -4.99
N ALA A 57 11.14 -14.02 -4.93
CA ALA A 57 11.86 -14.58 -3.78
C ALA A 57 13.09 -13.77 -3.35
N GLY A 58 13.84 -13.17 -4.29
CA GLY A 58 14.99 -12.32 -4.00
C GLY A 58 14.64 -11.13 -3.10
N PRO A 59 13.88 -10.14 -3.60
CA PRO A 59 13.44 -8.99 -2.79
C PRO A 59 12.70 -9.39 -1.51
N MET A 60 11.88 -10.46 -1.55
CA MET A 60 11.14 -10.94 -0.38
C MET A 60 12.05 -11.35 0.80
N HIS A 61 13.25 -11.91 0.54
CA HIS A 61 14.20 -12.20 1.62
C HIS A 61 14.70 -10.94 2.32
N SER A 62 14.97 -9.86 1.56
CA SER A 62 15.37 -8.57 2.14
C SER A 62 14.25 -7.99 3.01
N TYR A 63 13.01 -8.03 2.53
CA TYR A 63 11.87 -7.54 3.31
C TYR A 63 11.67 -8.33 4.60
N LEU A 64 11.85 -9.66 4.56
CA LEU A 64 11.72 -10.51 5.75
C LEU A 64 12.70 -10.08 6.85
N ALA A 65 13.95 -9.77 6.52
CA ALA A 65 14.93 -9.32 7.50
C ALA A 65 14.50 -8.02 8.21
N ASP A 66 13.98 -7.05 7.46
CA ASP A 66 13.46 -5.79 8.00
C ASP A 66 12.21 -6.00 8.86
N LEU A 67 11.30 -6.87 8.41
CA LEU A 67 10.10 -7.24 9.14
C LEU A 67 10.43 -7.92 10.47
N ASP A 68 11.34 -8.89 10.46
CA ASP A 68 11.79 -9.61 11.66
C ASP A 68 12.43 -8.66 12.68
N ALA A 69 13.26 -7.73 12.22
CA ALA A 69 13.84 -6.70 13.08
C ALA A 69 12.75 -5.80 13.70
N GLY A 70 11.74 -5.40 12.92
CA GLY A 70 10.60 -4.62 13.41
C GLY A 70 9.75 -5.37 14.44
N ILE A 71 9.45 -6.65 14.16
CA ILE A 71 8.72 -7.54 15.08
C ILE A 71 9.50 -7.70 16.38
N GLY A 72 10.81 -7.97 16.31
CA GLY A 72 11.67 -8.12 17.48
C GLY A 72 11.65 -6.88 18.39
N ARG A 73 11.78 -5.68 17.81
CA ARG A 73 11.68 -4.41 18.56
C ARG A 73 10.34 -4.25 19.26
N ARG A 74 9.23 -4.53 18.57
CA ARG A 74 7.88 -4.39 19.14
C ARG A 74 7.63 -5.41 20.26
N VAL A 75 8.05 -6.65 20.08
CA VAL A 75 7.93 -7.70 21.10
C VAL A 75 8.74 -7.34 22.35
N ALA A 76 9.94 -6.78 22.18
CA ALA A 76 10.74 -6.31 23.31
C ALA A 76 10.04 -5.18 24.09
N GLN A 77 9.39 -4.24 23.40
CA GLN A 77 8.61 -3.17 24.05
C GLN A 77 7.43 -3.74 24.85
N TRP A 78 6.70 -4.72 24.31
CA TRP A 78 5.62 -5.39 25.04
C TRP A 78 6.13 -6.11 26.29
N LYS A 79 7.30 -6.76 26.21
CA LYS A 79 7.92 -7.42 27.37
C LYS A 79 8.36 -6.42 28.45
N ALA A 80 8.81 -5.23 28.05
CA ALA A 80 9.22 -4.18 28.98
C ALA A 80 8.05 -3.53 29.74
N GLN A 81 6.81 -3.70 29.26
CA GLN A 81 5.59 -3.20 29.89
C GLN A 81 4.64 -4.38 30.19
N PRO A 82 4.97 -5.22 31.19
CA PRO A 82 4.16 -6.38 31.52
C PRO A 82 2.77 -5.96 32.02
N GLY A 83 1.74 -6.68 31.60
CA GLY A 83 0.36 -6.43 32.02
C GLY A 83 -0.66 -6.96 31.02
N ALA A 84 -1.95 -6.73 31.33
CA ALA A 84 -3.02 -7.03 30.40
C ALA A 84 -2.92 -6.08 29.18
N MET A 85 -2.93 -6.64 27.98
CA MET A 85 -3.00 -5.88 26.74
C MET A 85 -4.13 -6.41 25.86
N LEU A 86 -4.71 -5.53 25.04
CA LEU A 86 -5.63 -5.94 24.00
C LEU A 86 -4.82 -6.42 22.78
N ALA A 87 -4.97 -7.71 22.42
CA ALA A 87 -4.20 -8.32 21.35
C ALA A 87 -4.47 -7.67 19.98
N TYR A 88 -5.74 -7.41 19.64
CA TYR A 88 -6.10 -6.87 18.32
C TYR A 88 -5.51 -5.47 18.06
N PRO A 89 -5.65 -4.46 18.95
CA PRO A 89 -4.98 -3.17 18.79
C PRO A 89 -3.46 -3.28 18.70
N ALA A 90 -2.84 -4.14 19.53
CA ALA A 90 -1.40 -4.33 19.53
C ALA A 90 -0.90 -4.91 18.20
N MET A 91 -1.55 -5.96 17.69
CA MET A 91 -1.23 -6.57 16.41
C MET A 91 -1.48 -5.62 15.25
N LYS A 92 -2.60 -4.88 15.27
CA LYS A 92 -2.91 -3.87 14.26
C LYS A 92 -1.82 -2.80 14.18
N GLN A 93 -1.39 -2.27 15.33
CA GLN A 93 -0.30 -1.28 15.36
C GLN A 93 1.00 -1.87 14.81
N LEU A 94 1.38 -3.07 15.26
CA LEU A 94 2.56 -3.77 14.73
C LEU A 94 2.50 -3.88 13.19
N THR A 95 1.40 -4.37 12.63
CA THR A 95 1.29 -4.53 11.17
C THR A 95 1.35 -3.19 10.42
N LEU A 96 0.80 -2.12 10.98
CA LEU A 96 0.86 -0.78 10.38
C LEU A 96 2.28 -0.21 10.40
N ASP A 97 3.02 -0.38 11.50
CA ASP A 97 4.40 0.09 11.60
C ASP A 97 5.34 -0.69 10.67
N LEU A 98 5.12 -2.01 10.57
CA LEU A 98 5.86 -2.88 9.66
C LEU A 98 5.59 -2.49 8.20
N ALA A 99 4.32 -2.28 7.84
CA ALA A 99 3.96 -1.78 6.52
C ALA A 99 4.67 -0.46 6.24
N ALA A 100 4.56 0.53 7.13
CA ALA A 100 5.22 1.82 6.96
C ALA A 100 6.75 1.67 6.79
N THR A 101 7.40 0.82 7.58
CA THR A 101 8.85 0.59 7.47
C THR A 101 9.22 -0.09 6.14
N SER A 102 8.49 -1.13 5.75
CA SER A 102 8.75 -1.89 4.53
C SER A 102 8.45 -1.08 3.25
N PHE A 103 7.45 -0.20 3.28
CA PHE A 103 7.08 0.64 2.15
C PHE A 103 7.94 1.90 2.03
N LEU A 104 8.33 2.51 3.16
CA LEU A 104 9.00 3.82 3.15
C LEU A 104 10.52 3.71 3.32
N GLY A 105 11.04 2.56 3.73
CA GLY A 105 12.46 2.31 3.99
C GLY A 105 12.91 2.76 5.38
N THR A 106 14.13 2.35 5.77
CA THR A 106 14.66 2.43 7.15
C THR A 106 15.34 3.76 7.52
N GLY A 107 14.94 4.87 6.89
CA GLY A 107 15.40 6.23 7.25
C GLY A 107 14.51 6.84 8.34
N ILE A 108 14.75 6.49 9.60
CA ILE A 108 13.92 6.91 10.74
C ILE A 108 14.29 8.34 11.15
N GLY A 109 13.44 9.32 10.84
CA GLY A 109 13.52 10.71 11.29
C GLY A 109 12.13 11.29 11.55
N ALA A 110 12.03 12.52 12.05
CA ALA A 110 10.75 13.17 12.40
C ALA A 110 9.78 13.31 11.21
N GLU A 111 10.30 13.33 9.98
CA GLU A 111 9.48 13.32 8.76
C GLU A 111 8.72 11.98 8.60
N THR A 112 9.31 10.87 9.04
CA THR A 112 8.75 9.52 8.91
C THR A 112 7.51 9.31 9.78
N ASP A 113 7.43 9.96 10.94
CA ASP A 113 6.25 9.88 11.82
C ASP A 113 5.03 10.55 11.20
N ASP A 114 5.22 11.68 10.51
CA ASP A 114 4.18 12.37 9.78
C ASP A 114 3.67 11.53 8.59
N ILE A 115 4.59 10.97 7.80
CA ILE A 115 4.24 10.07 6.70
C ILE A 115 3.52 8.81 7.20
N THR A 116 4.01 8.19 8.27
CA THR A 116 3.39 7.01 8.87
C THR A 116 1.97 7.33 9.34
N ARG A 117 1.77 8.47 10.01
CA ARG A 117 0.44 8.92 10.45
C ARG A 117 -0.48 9.16 9.25
N ALA A 118 0.01 9.81 8.20
CA ALA A 118 -0.72 10.04 6.97
C ALA A 118 -1.19 8.73 6.32
N PHE A 119 -0.31 7.72 6.26
CA PHE A 119 -0.65 6.39 5.74
C PHE A 119 -1.69 5.67 6.62
N VAL A 120 -1.51 5.70 7.94
CA VAL A 120 -2.48 5.11 8.89
C VAL A 120 -3.86 5.77 8.74
N ASP A 121 -3.92 7.09 8.60
CA ASP A 121 -5.18 7.82 8.38
C ASP A 121 -5.84 7.43 7.05
N MET A 122 -5.06 7.21 5.97
CA MET A 122 -5.58 6.69 4.70
C MET A 122 -6.20 5.30 4.87
N VAL A 123 -5.47 4.37 5.48
CA VAL A 123 -5.95 2.99 5.70
C VAL A 123 -7.18 2.98 6.61
N ALA A 124 -7.18 3.76 7.69
CA ALA A 124 -8.33 3.88 8.58
C ALA A 124 -9.57 4.46 7.89
N ALA A 125 -9.40 5.39 6.94
CA ALA A 125 -10.50 5.96 6.18
C ALA A 125 -11.18 4.96 5.23
N SER A 126 -10.48 3.89 4.80
CA SER A 126 -11.03 2.85 3.91
C SER A 126 -12.25 2.13 4.48
N VAL A 127 -12.35 2.05 5.82
CA VAL A 127 -13.46 1.41 6.53
C VAL A 127 -14.42 2.41 7.18
N ALA A 128 -14.22 3.71 6.96
CA ALA A 128 -15.04 4.74 7.58
C ALA A 128 -16.48 4.75 7.03
N PRO A 129 -17.52 4.88 7.86
CA PRO A 129 -18.90 4.90 7.38
C PRO A 129 -19.21 6.16 6.55
N ILE A 130 -18.65 7.31 6.93
CA ILE A 130 -18.83 8.57 6.20
C ILE A 130 -17.83 8.62 5.05
N ARG A 131 -18.34 8.51 3.81
CA ARG A 131 -17.52 8.47 2.59
C ARG A 131 -17.22 9.84 1.98
N LYS A 132 -17.80 10.91 2.52
CA LYS A 132 -17.49 12.30 2.10
C LYS A 132 -16.41 12.89 3.01
N PRO A 133 -15.40 13.61 2.47
CA PRO A 133 -14.31 14.18 3.25
C PRO A 133 -14.73 15.47 3.98
N TRP A 134 -15.76 15.40 4.82
CA TRP A 134 -16.20 16.53 5.62
C TRP A 134 -15.25 16.79 6.79
N PRO A 135 -15.03 18.06 7.19
CA PRO A 135 -14.21 18.40 8.34
C PRO A 135 -14.55 17.56 9.59
N GLY A 136 -13.52 17.07 10.28
CA GLY A 136 -13.67 16.20 11.47
C GLY A 136 -13.82 14.70 11.19
N THR A 137 -14.16 14.30 9.96
CA THR A 137 -14.35 12.87 9.63
C THR A 137 -13.03 12.12 9.43
N ALA A 138 -13.06 10.78 9.58
CA ALA A 138 -11.95 9.91 9.23
C ALA A 138 -11.61 10.01 7.73
N MET A 139 -12.62 10.13 6.86
CA MET A 139 -12.40 10.30 5.43
C MET A 139 -11.64 11.59 5.10
N ALA A 140 -11.94 12.70 5.76
CA ALA A 140 -11.18 13.93 5.56
C ALA A 140 -9.72 13.82 6.02
N ARG A 141 -9.44 13.07 7.10
CA ARG A 141 -8.06 12.76 7.51
C ARG A 141 -7.35 11.89 6.47
N GLY A 142 -8.00 10.82 6.01
CA GLY A 142 -7.44 9.95 4.98
C GLY A 142 -7.12 10.66 3.67
N VAL A 143 -8.02 11.53 3.18
CA VAL A 143 -7.76 12.32 1.97
C VAL A 143 -6.59 13.29 2.15
N ARG A 144 -6.44 13.92 3.32
CA ARG A 144 -5.26 14.74 3.63
C ARG A 144 -3.99 13.90 3.72
N GLY A 145 -4.07 12.74 4.36
CA GLY A 145 -2.97 11.76 4.43
C GLY A 145 -2.51 11.37 3.04
N ARG A 146 -3.45 11.10 2.13
CA ARG A 146 -3.16 10.82 0.71
C ARG A 146 -2.38 11.95 0.07
N GLN A 147 -2.80 13.20 0.24
CA GLN A 147 -2.08 14.33 -0.35
C GLN A 147 -0.62 14.37 0.13
N ARG A 148 -0.39 14.13 1.43
CA ARG A 148 0.95 14.08 2.00
C ARG A 148 1.79 12.93 1.43
N ILE A 149 1.22 11.74 1.32
CA ILE A 149 1.86 10.53 0.78
C ILE A 149 2.23 10.72 -0.70
N VAL A 150 1.33 11.28 -1.50
CA VAL A 150 1.56 11.59 -2.92
C VAL A 150 2.73 12.56 -3.09
N THR A 151 2.77 13.63 -2.29
CA THR A 151 3.88 14.61 -2.33
C THR A 151 5.19 13.92 -1.99
N TYR A 152 5.23 13.18 -0.86
CA TYR A 152 6.43 12.48 -0.42
C TYR A 152 6.95 11.51 -1.47
N PHE A 153 6.11 10.62 -2.00
CA PHE A 153 6.54 9.66 -3.02
C PHE A 153 7.04 10.36 -4.29
N SER A 154 6.38 11.43 -4.73
CA SER A 154 6.81 12.18 -5.91
C SER A 154 8.22 12.77 -5.76
N GLU A 155 8.57 13.27 -4.57
CA GLU A 155 9.90 13.80 -4.25
C GLU A 155 10.96 12.68 -4.15
N GLN A 156 10.56 11.51 -3.65
CA GLN A 156 11.45 10.39 -3.37
C GLN A 156 11.79 9.53 -4.60
N ILE A 157 10.89 9.43 -5.58
CA ILE A 157 11.09 8.63 -6.81
C ILE A 157 12.39 8.98 -7.55
N PRO A 158 12.70 10.25 -7.90
CA PRO A 158 13.94 10.56 -8.61
C PRO A 158 15.19 10.20 -7.79
N ILE A 159 15.15 10.37 -6.47
CA ILE A 159 16.26 10.04 -5.57
C ILE A 159 16.52 8.53 -5.57
N ARG A 160 15.47 7.71 -5.44
CA ARG A 160 15.57 6.24 -5.46
C ARG A 160 15.96 5.69 -6.82
N ARG A 161 15.55 6.32 -7.92
CA ARG A 161 16.04 5.97 -9.26
C ARG A 161 17.54 6.19 -9.41
N ALA A 162 18.08 7.27 -8.84
CA ALA A 162 19.49 7.58 -8.92
C ALA A 162 20.37 6.75 -7.96
N ARG A 163 19.94 6.60 -6.70
CA ARG A 163 20.74 5.94 -5.65
C ARG A 163 20.48 4.46 -5.54
N GLY A 164 19.26 4.04 -5.87
CA GLY A 164 18.81 2.69 -5.62
C GLY A 164 18.44 2.38 -4.18
N GLY A 165 18.20 1.10 -3.92
CA GLY A 165 17.87 0.50 -2.63
C GLY A 165 17.31 -0.91 -2.82
N ASP A 166 17.23 -1.66 -1.73
CA ASP A 166 16.71 -3.04 -1.69
C ASP A 166 15.27 -3.10 -1.16
N ASP A 167 14.70 -1.97 -0.73
CA ASP A 167 13.32 -1.84 -0.30
C ASP A 167 12.32 -1.86 -1.46
N LEU A 168 11.05 -2.14 -1.15
CA LEU A 168 9.98 -2.26 -2.14
C LEU A 168 9.83 -1.01 -3.00
N PHE A 169 9.95 0.18 -2.42
CA PHE A 169 9.82 1.42 -3.16
C PHE A 169 10.96 1.58 -4.17
N SER A 170 12.19 1.25 -3.77
CA SER A 170 13.35 1.23 -4.67
C SER A 170 13.23 0.18 -5.78
N GLN A 171 12.64 -0.98 -5.50
CA GLN A 171 12.34 -1.99 -6.53
C GLN A 171 11.31 -1.48 -7.54
N LEU A 172 10.24 -0.85 -7.07
CA LEU A 172 9.18 -0.30 -7.92
C LEU A 172 9.64 0.90 -8.76
N CYS A 173 10.55 1.72 -8.23
CA CYS A 173 11.15 2.84 -8.98
C CYS A 173 11.95 2.37 -10.21
N ARG A 174 12.40 1.11 -10.21
CA ARG A 174 13.18 0.48 -11.29
C ARG A 174 12.37 -0.55 -12.09
N ALA A 175 11.11 -0.79 -11.73
CA ALA A 175 10.26 -1.72 -12.47
C ALA A 175 9.96 -1.17 -13.86
N THR A 176 9.98 -2.06 -14.85
CA THR A 176 9.72 -1.74 -16.26
C THR A 176 8.49 -2.47 -16.77
N HIS A 177 7.83 -1.85 -17.75
CA HIS A 177 6.87 -2.51 -18.64
C HIS A 177 7.59 -3.49 -19.59
N GLU A 178 6.81 -4.20 -20.42
CA GLU A 178 7.33 -5.21 -21.36
C GLU A 178 8.20 -4.59 -22.47
N ASP A 179 7.96 -3.33 -22.82
CA ASP A 179 8.75 -2.55 -23.77
C ASP A 179 10.07 -2.02 -23.16
N GLY A 180 10.34 -2.32 -21.89
CA GLY A 180 11.50 -1.85 -21.16
C GLY A 180 11.36 -0.41 -20.60
N ALA A 181 10.24 0.26 -20.82
CA ALA A 181 9.99 1.58 -20.25
C ALA A 181 9.76 1.48 -18.75
N LEU A 182 10.32 2.41 -17.98
CA LEU A 182 10.06 2.51 -16.53
C LEU A 182 8.60 2.87 -16.27
N LEU A 183 8.06 2.36 -15.15
CA LEU A 183 6.77 2.83 -14.63
C LEU A 183 6.76 4.36 -14.50
N SER A 184 5.64 5.01 -14.83
CA SER A 184 5.54 6.46 -14.65
C SER A 184 5.58 6.84 -13.16
N THR A 185 5.98 8.08 -12.84
CA THR A 185 5.92 8.59 -11.45
C THR A 185 4.50 8.45 -10.89
N LYS A 186 3.48 8.73 -11.72
CA LYS A 186 2.09 8.60 -11.34
C LYS A 186 1.71 7.16 -11.00
N ASP A 187 2.11 6.19 -11.82
CA ASP A 187 1.79 4.78 -11.57
C ASP A 187 2.49 4.27 -10.31
N ILE A 188 3.75 4.66 -10.09
CA ILE A 188 4.46 4.30 -8.85
C ILE A 188 3.73 4.88 -7.64
N VAL A 189 3.33 6.16 -7.68
CA VAL A 189 2.58 6.79 -6.58
C VAL A 189 1.23 6.09 -6.34
N ASP A 190 0.46 5.84 -7.40
CA ASP A 190 -0.86 5.22 -7.31
C ASP A 190 -0.77 3.78 -6.74
N HIS A 191 0.25 3.00 -7.12
CA HIS A 191 0.47 1.64 -6.62
C HIS A 191 1.07 1.60 -5.21
N MET A 192 2.09 2.42 -4.93
CA MET A 192 2.70 2.52 -3.61
C MET A 192 1.72 2.99 -2.54
N SER A 193 0.76 3.82 -2.92
CA SER A 193 -0.27 4.29 -1.98
C SER A 193 -1.23 3.17 -1.58
N PHE A 194 -1.42 2.14 -2.43
CA PHE A 194 -2.43 1.10 -2.25
C PHE A 194 -1.89 -0.23 -1.71
N LEU A 195 -0.64 -0.57 -2.01
CA LEU A 195 -0.01 -1.84 -1.63
C LEU A 195 0.09 -2.04 -0.10
#